data_AF-A0A6P0P3T4-F1
#
_entry.id   AF-A0A6P0P3T4-F1
#
_cell.length_a   1.000
_cell.length_b   1.000
_cell.length_c   1.000
_cell.angle_alpha   90.00
_cell.angle_beta   90.00
_cell.angle_gamma   90.00
#
_symmetry.space_group_name_H-M   'P 1'
#
loop_
_entity.id
_entity.type
_entity.pdbx_description
1 polymer ?
#
loop_
_entity_poly.entity_id
_entity_poly.type
_entity_poly.pdbx_seq_one_letter_code
_entity_poly.pdbx_strand_id
1 'polypeptide(L)' 'PIHRKTVIRELVNDQGHEVIFLPKYSPDLNDIEHDFGALKKNRMYEGKYKSIDDIIRDYCVCYCPSLIQNDYNY' A
#
# COMPACT_ATOMS: atom_id res chain seq x y z
N PRO A 1 14.39 4.21 -15.90
CA PRO A 1 13.02 4.11 -15.32
C PRO A 1 12.96 2.98 -14.28
N ILE A 2 12.42 3.24 -13.08
CA ILE A 2 12.45 2.29 -11.95
C ILE A 2 11.43 1.15 -12.12
N HIS A 3 10.32 1.38 -12.82
CA HIS A 3 9.37 0.33 -13.22
C HIS A 3 9.71 -0.19 -14.63
N ARG A 4 10.39 -1.34 -14.70
CA ARG A 4 10.71 -2.03 -15.98
C ARG A 4 9.45 -2.69 -16.55
N LYS A 5 8.75 -1.96 -17.43
CA LYS A 5 7.40 -2.34 -17.91
C LYS A 5 7.29 -3.77 -18.45
N THR A 6 8.29 -4.24 -19.21
CA THR A 6 8.28 -5.57 -19.82
C THR A 6 8.41 -6.67 -18.77
N VAL A 7 9.44 -6.60 -17.93
CA VAL A 7 9.71 -7.57 -16.86
C VAL A 7 8.55 -7.66 -15.88
N ILE A 8 8.00 -6.52 -15.45
CA ILE A 8 6.87 -6.51 -14.51
C ILE A 8 5.63 -7.15 -15.15
N ARG A 9 5.36 -6.88 -16.44
CA ARG A 9 4.21 -7.47 -17.13
C ARG A 9 4.34 -8.98 -17.27
N GLU A 10 5.52 -9.47 -17.66
CA GLU A 10 5.77 -10.92 -17.79
C GLU A 10 5.54 -11.62 -16.45
N LEU A 11 6.17 -11.15 -15.36
CA LEU A 11 6.04 -11.75 -14.03
C LEU A 11 4.60 -11.75 -13.51
N VAL A 12 3.85 -10.67 -13.74
CA VAL A 12 2.46 -10.54 -13.26
C VAL A 12 1.52 -11.40 -14.09
N ASN A 13 1.70 -11.44 -15.42
CA ASN A 13 0.91 -12.29 -16.31
C ASN A 13 1.13 -13.78 -16.03
N ASP A 14 2.36 -14.20 -15.74
CA ASP A 14 2.70 -15.59 -15.41
C ASP A 14 1.97 -16.08 -14.13
N GLN A 15 1.54 -15.16 -13.27
CA GLN A 15 0.73 -15.44 -12.08
C GLN A 15 -0.78 -15.27 -12.31
N GLY A 16 -1.22 -15.03 -13.55
CA GLY A 16 -2.63 -14.83 -13.89
C GLY A 16 -3.20 -13.46 -13.51
N HIS A 17 -2.34 -12.48 -13.26
CA HIS A 17 -2.72 -11.10 -12.94
C HIS A 17 -2.50 -10.17 -14.14
N GLU A 18 -3.04 -8.96 -14.08
CA GLU A 18 -2.85 -7.92 -15.08
C GLU A 18 -2.17 -6.67 -14.49
N VAL A 19 -1.25 -6.07 -15.25
CA VAL A 19 -0.62 -4.80 -14.88
C VAL A 19 -1.35 -3.62 -15.50
N ILE A 20 -1.97 -2.80 -14.65
CA ILE A 20 -2.59 -1.53 -15.05
C ILE A 20 -1.55 -0.40 -14.90
N PHE A 21 -1.16 0.21 -16.02
CA PHE A 21 -0.27 1.37 -16.00
C PHE A 21 -1.09 2.66 -16.01
N LEU A 22 -0.87 3.48 -14.98
CA LEU A 22 -1.50 4.80 -14.89
C LEU A 22 -0.84 5.82 -15.84
N PRO A 23 -1.60 6.85 -16.28
CA PRO A 23 -1.04 7.98 -16.99
C PRO A 23 0.02 8.72 -16.16
N LYS A 24 0.92 9.43 -16.84
CA LYS A 24 2.00 10.18 -16.19
C LYS A 24 1.40 11.33 -15.36
N TYR A 25 1.92 11.51 -14.14
CA TYR A 25 1.46 12.55 -13.20
C TYR A 25 -0.01 12.42 -12.79
N SER A 26 -0.53 11.19 -12.70
CA SER A 26 -1.90 10.92 -12.22
C SER A 26 -1.90 10.22 -10.87
N PRO A 27 -1.38 10.87 -9.80
CA PRO A 27 -1.41 10.29 -8.46
C PRO A 27 -2.85 10.04 -7.98
N ASP A 28 -3.79 10.91 -8.39
CA ASP A 28 -5.20 10.81 -8.02
C ASP A 28 -5.89 9.53 -8.53
N LEU A 29 -5.28 8.83 -9.49
CA LEU A 29 -5.78 7.55 -10.03
C LEU A 29 -5.17 6.33 -9.33
N ASN A 30 -4.32 6.55 -8.33
CA ASN A 30 -3.69 5.48 -7.55
C ASN A 30 -4.21 5.53 -6.11
N ASP A 31 -5.06 4.57 -5.74
CA ASP A 31 -5.73 4.56 -4.43
C ASP A 31 -4.75 4.60 -3.25
N ILE A 32 -3.52 4.06 -3.40
CA ILE A 32 -2.48 4.09 -2.36
C ILE A 32 -2.09 5.51 -1.92
N GLU A 33 -2.32 6.53 -2.74
CA GLU A 33 -2.04 7.92 -2.36
C GLU A 33 -2.95 8.38 -1.20
N HIS A 34 -4.18 7.88 -1.13
CA HIS A 34 -5.09 8.12 -0.02
C HIS A 34 -4.55 7.48 1.26
N ASP A 35 -4.08 6.24 1.16
CA ASP A 35 -3.51 5.48 2.28
C ASP A 35 -2.26 6.18 2.82
N PHE A 36 -1.35 6.61 1.94
CA PHE A 36 -0.19 7.39 2.35
C PHE A 36 -0.58 8.74 2.96
N GLY A 37 -1.64 9.39 2.47
CA GLY A 37 -2.22 10.58 3.08
C GLY A 37 -2.63 10.34 4.54
N ALA A 38 -3.38 9.27 4.80
CA ALA A 38 -3.81 8.88 6.13
C ALA A 38 -2.62 8.52 7.04
N LEU A 39 -1.68 7.71 6.57
CA LEU A 39 -0.49 7.31 7.33
C LEU A 39 0.39 8.51 7.70
N LYS A 40 0.61 9.45 6.78
CA LYS A 40 1.34 10.70 7.07
C LYS A 40 0.64 11.52 8.16
N LYS A 41 -0.68 11.62 8.11
CA LYS A 41 -1.48 12.32 9.12
C LYS A 41 -1.34 11.64 10.49
N ASN A 42 -1.48 10.33 10.56
CA ASN A 42 -1.33 9.57 11.81
C ASN A 42 0.08 9.74 12.39
N ARG A 43 1.13 9.64 11.57
CA ARG A 43 2.50 9.89 11.99
C ARG A 43 2.72 11.31 12.52
N MET A 44 2.10 12.32 11.92
CA MET A 44 2.22 13.70 12.37
C MET A 44 1.66 13.91 13.78
N TYR A 45 0.54 13.26 14.11
CA TYR A 45 -0.11 13.43 15.42
C TYR A 45 0.35 12.43 16.49
N GLU A 46 0.70 11.21 16.09
CA GLU A 46 0.97 10.09 17.00
C GLU A 46 2.45 9.67 17.00
N GLY A 47 3.26 10.13 16.05
CA GLY A 47 4.64 9.68 15.85
C GLY A 47 5.62 10.01 16.98
N LYS A 48 5.21 10.84 17.96
CA LYS A 48 5.96 11.03 19.21
C LYS A 48 5.82 9.84 20.17
N TYR A 49 4.71 9.12 20.08
CA TYR A 49 4.31 8.08 21.03
C TYR A 49 4.29 6.68 20.42
N LYS A 50 4.25 6.59 19.10
CA LYS A 50 4.17 5.33 18.35
C LYS A 50 5.30 5.20 17.35
N SER A 51 5.77 3.97 17.18
CA SER A 51 6.66 3.63 16.07
C SER A 51 5.91 3.71 14.74
N ILE A 52 6.66 3.75 13.63
CA ILE A 52 6.05 3.68 12.29
C ILE A 52 5.31 2.35 12.12
N ASP A 53 5.84 1.25 12.65
CA ASP A 53 5.22 -0.07 12.57
C ASP A 53 3.87 -0.11 13.29
N ASP A 54 3.77 0.52 14.48
CA ASP A 54 2.50 0.60 15.22
C ASP A 54 1.48 1.47 14.48
N ILE A 55 1.91 2.58 13.88
CA ILE A 55 1.03 3.44 13.06
C ILE A 55 0.48 2.67 11.84
N ILE A 56 1.32 1.89 11.16
CA ILE A 56 0.91 1.06 10.03
C ILE A 56 -0.05 -0.03 10.50
N ARG A 57 0.27 -0.72 11.59
CA ARG A 57 -0.57 -1.78 12.14
C ARG A 57 -1.96 -1.25 12.49
N ASP A 58 -2.05 -0.16 13.22
CA ASP A 58 -3.33 0.44 13.62
C ASP A 58 -4.16 0.88 12.42
N TYR A 59 -3.50 1.42 11.39
CA TYR A 59 -4.16 1.78 10.13
C TYR A 59 -4.74 0.54 9.42
N CYS A 60 -3.96 -0.53 9.27
CA CYS A 60 -4.43 -1.77 8.64
C CYS A 60 -5.56 -2.44 9.43
N VAL A 61 -5.48 -2.44 10.77
CA VAL A 61 -6.48 -3.08 11.64
C VAL A 61 -7.83 -2.36 11.56
N CYS A 62 -7.81 -1.03 11.55
CA CYS A 62 -9.04 -0.22 11.58
C CYS A 62 -9.73 -0.11 10.20
N TYR A 63 -8.98 -0.22 9.10
CA TYR A 63 -9.49 0.09 7.75
C TYR A 63 -9.50 -1.11 6.80
N CYS A 64 -8.87 -2.23 7.15
CA CYS A 64 -8.92 -3.45 6.33
C CYS A 64 -9.07 -4.73 7.18
N PRO A 65 -10.30 -5.06 7.64
CA PRO A 65 -10.54 -6.26 8.45
C PRO A 65 -10.14 -7.57 7.76
N SER A 66 -10.19 -7.60 6.42
CA SER A 66 -9.89 -8.79 5.61
C SER A 66 -8.39 -9.10 5.46
N LEU A 67 -7.48 -8.16 5.75
CA LEU A 67 -6.03 -8.41 5.70
C LEU A 67 -5.47 -9.01 7.00
N ILE A 68 -6.23 -9.01 8.10
CA ILE A 68 -5.77 -9.52 9.40
C ILE A 68 -5.89 -11.06 9.48
N GLN A 69 -6.71 -11.70 8.63
CA GLN A 69 -6.98 -13.13 8.75
C GLN A 69 -5.85 -14.05 8.25
N ASN A 70 -4.84 -13.54 7.53
CA ASN A 70 -3.82 -14.41 6.91
C ASN A 70 -2.43 -14.38 7.57
N ASP A 71 -2.09 -13.37 8.38
CA ASP A 71 -0.70 -13.19 8.87
C ASP A 71 -0.52 -13.28 10.40
N TYR A 72 -1.56 -13.62 11.17
CA TYR A 72 -1.46 -13.78 12.63
C TYR A 72 -1.96 -15.14 13.14
N ASN A 73 -1.67 -16.22 12.39
CA ASN A 73 -1.62 -17.56 12.97
C ASN A 73 -0.18 -17.84 13.39
N TYR A 74 0.19 -17.38 14.59
CA TYR A 74 1.31 -17.91 15.37
C TYR A 74 0.82 -18.21 16.78
#